data_AF-A0A519LS64-F1
#
_entry.id   AF-A0A519LS64-F1
#
_cell.length_a   1.000
_cell.length_b   1.000
_cell.length_c   1.000
_cell.angle_alpha   90.00
_cell.angle_beta   90.00
_cell.angle_gamma   90.00
#
_symmetry.space_group_name_H-M   'P 1'
#
loop_
_entity.id
_entity.type
_entity.pdbx_description
1 polymer ?
#
loop_
_entity_poly.entity_id
_entity_poly.type
_entity_poly.pdbx_seq_one_letter_code
_entity_poly.pdbx_strand_id
1 'polypeptide(L)'
;MIEIDIEQENKAIAKEYKELLRISYQTLSEDDKKLIRKAFDVAVDAHKDQRRKSGEAYIFHPIAVAKIVASEIGLGATSIASALMHDVVEDTDITVEDIERMFNPKIAKIVEGLTKIAQVKTDQEISMQA
;
A
#
# COMPACT_ATOMS: atom_id res chain seq x y z
N MET A 1 27.57 7.16 5.42
CA MET A 1 26.18 7.57 5.68
C MET A 1 25.65 8.09 4.37
N ILE A 2 24.60 7.48 3.81
CA ILE A 2 23.96 8.02 2.61
C ILE A 2 23.20 9.27 3.07
N GLU A 3 23.56 10.43 2.52
CA GLU A 3 22.84 11.67 2.80
C GLU A 3 21.51 11.60 2.04
N ILE A 4 20.41 11.43 2.78
CA ILE A 4 19.07 11.29 2.18
C ILE A 4 18.53 12.70 1.93
N ASP A 5 18.39 13.07 0.67
CA ASP A 5 17.66 14.27 0.28
C ASP A 5 16.14 14.01 0.39
N ILE A 6 15.60 14.34 1.57
CA ILE A 6 14.19 14.15 1.90
C ILE A 6 13.28 14.97 0.97
N GLU A 7 13.73 16.13 0.47
CA GLU A 7 12.94 16.94 -0.45
C GLU A 7 12.83 16.25 -1.82
N GLN A 8 13.95 15.74 -2.34
CA GLN A 8 13.98 14.98 -3.58
C GLN A 8 13.15 13.70 -3.48
N GLU A 9 13.24 12.99 -2.36
CA GLU A 9 12.47 11.77 -2.12
C GLU A 9 10.96 12.05 -2.05
N ASN A 10 10.54 13.07 -1.30
CA ASN A 10 9.14 13.47 -1.23
C ASN A 10 8.59 13.87 -2.62
N LYS A 11 9.41 14.53 -3.44
CA LYS A 11 9.05 14.86 -4.82
C LYS A 11 8.89 13.61 -5.69
N ALA A 12 9.73 12.60 -5.50
CA ALA A 12 9.62 11.32 -6.19
C ALA A 12 8.36 10.54 -5.76
N ILE A 13 8.09 10.45 -4.46
CA ILE A 13 6.87 9.84 -3.90
C ILE A 13 5.62 10.52 -4.49
N ALA A 14 5.58 11.85 -4.49
CA ALA A 14 4.47 12.62 -5.05
C ALA A 14 4.30 12.39 -6.57
N LYS A 15 5.39 12.16 -7.30
CA LYS A 15 5.35 11.83 -8.73
C LYS A 15 4.72 10.45 -8.95
N GLU A 16 5.14 9.43 -8.20
CA GLU A 16 4.59 8.08 -8.31
C GLU A 16 3.10 8.04 -7.95
N TYR A 17 2.70 8.77 -6.91
CA TYR A 17 1.29 8.92 -6.55
C TYR A 17 0.45 9.58 -7.66
N LYS A 18 0.97 10.64 -8.29
CA LYS A 18 0.29 11.28 -9.43
C LYS A 18 0.13 10.31 -10.60
N GLU A 19 1.12 9.46 -10.84
CA GLU A 19 1.04 8.45 -11.90
C GLU A 19 0.03 7.36 -11.58
N LEU A 20 -0.03 6.88 -10.33
CA LEU A 20 -1.07 5.97 -9.86
C LEU A 20 -2.47 6.53 -10.16
N LEU A 21 -2.71 7.78 -9.78
CA LEU A 21 -3.98 8.44 -10.10
C LEU A 21 -4.19 8.48 -11.61
N ARG A 22 -3.17 8.90 -12.39
CA ARG A 22 -3.22 9.00 -13.86
C ARG A 22 -3.74 7.72 -14.52
N ILE A 23 -3.22 6.57 -14.10
CA ILE A 23 -3.59 5.25 -14.63
C ILE A 23 -5.05 4.92 -14.29
N SER A 24 -5.49 5.29 -13.09
CA SER A 24 -6.84 5.00 -12.60
C SER A 24 -7.98 5.91 -13.14
N TYR A 25 -7.68 7.09 -13.70
CA TYR A 25 -8.70 8.13 -13.98
C TYR A 25 -9.84 7.75 -14.93
N GLN A 26 -9.74 6.67 -15.70
CA GLN A 26 -10.80 6.35 -16.66
C GLN A 26 -12.13 5.97 -15.99
N THR A 27 -12.14 5.66 -14.68
CA THR A 27 -13.34 5.15 -13.98
C THR A 27 -13.57 5.69 -12.56
N LEU A 28 -12.71 6.54 -12.01
CA LEU A 28 -12.82 6.99 -10.61
C LEU A 28 -13.71 8.22 -10.41
N SER A 29 -14.64 8.11 -9.45
CA SER A 29 -15.39 9.24 -8.88
C SER A 29 -14.52 10.12 -7.97
N GLU A 30 -15.06 11.27 -7.53
CA GLU A 30 -14.36 12.11 -6.54
C GLU A 30 -14.19 11.40 -5.19
N ASP A 31 -15.15 10.57 -4.78
CA ASP A 31 -15.05 9.82 -3.52
C ASP A 31 -14.03 8.68 -3.63
N ASP A 32 -13.90 8.07 -4.80
CA ASP A 32 -12.82 7.11 -5.08
C ASP A 32 -11.44 7.75 -4.95
N LYS A 33 -11.26 8.96 -5.50
CA LYS A 33 -10.00 9.70 -5.37
C LYS A 33 -9.68 10.05 -3.92
N LYS A 34 -10.68 10.46 -3.13
CA LYS A 34 -10.52 10.71 -1.68
C LYS A 34 -10.13 9.44 -0.94
N LEU A 35 -10.75 8.31 -1.28
CA LEU A 35 -10.45 7.01 -0.68
C LEU A 35 -8.99 6.60 -0.95
N ILE A 36 -8.55 6.66 -2.20
CA ILE A 36 -7.17 6.34 -2.60
C ILE A 36 -6.18 7.29 -1.94
N ARG A 37 -6.49 8.59 -1.89
CA ARG A 37 -5.65 9.58 -1.22
C ARG A 37 -5.48 9.25 0.26
N LYS A 38 -6.57 8.94 0.96
CA LYS A 38 -6.52 8.56 2.37
C LYS A 38 -5.66 7.32 2.57
N ALA A 39 -5.81 6.28 1.74
CA ALA A 39 -4.99 5.07 1.82
C ALA A 39 -3.51 5.37 1.59
N PHE A 40 -3.21 6.22 0.62
CA PHE A 40 -1.85 6.67 0.34
C PHE A 40 -1.24 7.42 1.53
N ASP A 41 -1.95 8.41 2.08
CA ASP A 41 -1.46 9.21 3.21
C ASP A 41 -1.17 8.34 4.44
N VAL A 42 -2.03 7.35 4.71
CA VAL A 42 -1.84 6.39 5.81
C VAL A 42 -0.64 5.49 5.56
N ALA A 43 -0.50 4.93 4.36
CA ALA A 43 0.64 4.08 4.03
C ALA A 43 1.98 4.84 4.09
N VAL A 44 2.01 6.10 3.63
CA VAL A 44 3.19 6.97 3.72
C VAL A 44 3.59 7.18 5.18
N ASP A 45 2.65 7.53 6.05
CA ASP A 45 2.95 7.78 7.47
C ASP A 45 3.36 6.50 8.21
N ALA A 46 2.66 5.39 7.94
CA ALA A 46 2.93 4.09 8.55
C ALA A 46 4.35 3.59 8.23
N HIS A 47 4.82 3.82 7.01
CA HIS A 47 6.13 3.36 6.52
C HIS A 47 7.20 4.46 6.47
N LYS A 48 6.99 5.63 7.10
CA LYS A 48 7.88 6.80 6.95
C LYS A 48 9.33 6.56 7.38
N ASP A 49 9.52 5.71 8.38
CA ASP A 49 10.83 5.37 8.94
C ASP A 49 11.39 4.05 8.36
N GLN A 50 10.62 3.37 7.51
CA GLN A 50 10.98 2.08 6.93
C GLN A 50 11.72 2.24 5.60
N ARG A 51 12.78 1.46 5.44
CA ARG A 51 13.63 1.45 4.24
C ARG A 51 13.75 0.04 3.68
N ARG A 52 13.83 -0.08 2.36
CA ARG A 52 14.18 -1.35 1.69
C ARG A 52 15.66 -1.64 1.87
N LYS A 53 16.08 -2.87 1.56
CA LYS A 53 17.50 -3.26 1.50
C LYS A 53 18.33 -2.39 0.53
N SER A 54 17.69 -1.82 -0.49
CA SER A 54 18.31 -0.87 -1.44
C SER A 54 18.59 0.51 -0.83
N GLY A 55 17.98 0.85 0.30
CA GLY A 55 18.03 2.18 0.92
C GLY A 55 16.86 3.10 0.54
N GLU A 56 16.04 2.71 -0.43
CA GLU A 56 14.85 3.48 -0.84
C GLU A 56 13.74 3.44 0.22
N ALA A 57 12.92 4.49 0.29
CA ALA A 57 11.73 4.51 1.14
C ALA A 57 10.81 3.32 0.83
N TYR A 58 10.32 2.65 1.87
CA TYR A 58 9.50 1.45 1.69
C TYR A 58 8.22 1.72 0.91
N ILE A 59 7.63 2.92 1.07
CA ILE A 59 6.38 3.34 0.42
C ILE A 59 6.37 3.22 -1.10
N PHE A 60 7.53 3.23 -1.77
CA PHE A 60 7.59 2.99 -3.22
C PHE A 60 7.05 1.60 -3.60
N HIS A 61 7.19 0.59 -2.74
CA HIS A 61 6.66 -0.75 -2.99
C HIS A 61 5.12 -0.78 -2.99
N PRO A 62 4.41 -0.35 -1.94
CA PRO A 62 2.95 -0.29 -1.98
C PRO A 62 2.39 0.54 -3.14
N ILE A 63 3.04 1.66 -3.51
CA ILE A 63 2.62 2.46 -4.67
C ILE A 63 2.77 1.67 -5.97
N ALA A 64 3.88 0.94 -6.17
CA ALA A 64 4.09 0.13 -7.36
C ALA A 64 3.04 -0.99 -7.48
N VAL A 65 2.73 -1.68 -6.39
CA VAL A 65 1.67 -2.71 -6.35
C VAL A 65 0.31 -2.08 -6.69
N ALA A 66 0.00 -0.91 -6.12
CA ALA A 66 -1.24 -0.20 -6.41
C ALA A 66 -1.34 0.24 -7.88
N LYS A 67 -0.24 0.60 -8.54
CA LYS A 67 -0.21 0.94 -9.98
C LYS A 67 -0.56 -0.27 -10.85
N ILE A 68 -0.06 -1.46 -10.49
CA ILE A 68 -0.43 -2.71 -11.16
C ILE A 68 -1.93 -2.94 -11.01
N VAL A 69 -2.45 -2.90 -9.78
CA VAL A 69 -3.88 -3.07 -9.49
C VAL A 69 -4.74 -2.05 -10.24
N ALA A 70 -4.29 -0.80 -10.35
CA ALA A 70 -4.99 0.26 -11.08
C ALA A 70 -5.01 0.04 -12.60
N SER A 71 -4.05 -0.70 -13.16
CA SER A 71 -4.02 -1.03 -14.60
C SER A 71 -4.88 -2.23 -14.97
N GLU A 72 -5.28 -3.05 -14.00
CA GLU A 72 -6.10 -4.24 -14.23
C GLU A 72 -7.59 -3.88 -14.37
N ILE A 73 -8.22 -4.40 -15.43
CA ILE A 73 -9.62 -4.13 -15.72
C ILE A 73 -10.52 -4.74 -14.63
N GLY A 74 -11.48 -3.94 -14.15
CA GLY A 74 -12.47 -4.36 -13.16
C GLY A 74 -12.02 -4.22 -11.71
N LEU A 75 -10.76 -3.84 -11.47
CA LEU A 75 -10.28 -3.47 -10.13
C LEU A 75 -10.55 -1.98 -9.89
N GLY A 76 -11.32 -1.67 -8.84
CA GLY A 76 -11.75 -0.31 -8.51
C GLY A 76 -10.97 0.32 -7.35
N ALA A 77 -11.43 1.47 -6.88
CA ALA A 77 -10.78 2.22 -5.80
C ALA A 77 -10.55 1.43 -4.51
N THR A 78 -11.48 0.53 -4.15
CA THR A 78 -11.32 -0.38 -3.00
C THR A 78 -10.09 -1.26 -3.14
N SER A 79 -9.85 -1.82 -4.34
CA SER A 79 -8.71 -2.69 -4.60
C SER A 79 -7.40 -1.89 -4.57
N ILE A 80 -7.39 -0.69 -5.17
CA ILE A 80 -6.23 0.22 -5.14
C ILE A 80 -5.89 0.62 -3.70
N ALA A 81 -6.90 1.01 -2.91
CA ALA A 81 -6.72 1.36 -1.51
C ALA A 81 -6.19 0.18 -0.69
N SER A 82 -6.72 -1.03 -0.91
CA SER A 82 -6.23 -2.24 -0.24
C SER A 82 -4.79 -2.57 -0.63
N ALA A 83 -4.41 -2.36 -1.89
CA ALA A 83 -3.05 -2.56 -2.37
C ALA A 83 -2.05 -1.59 -1.73
N LEU A 84 -2.43 -0.32 -1.54
CA LEU A 84 -1.60 0.64 -0.80
C LEU A 84 -1.41 0.24 0.68
N MET A 85 -2.38 -0.51 1.23
CA MET A 85 -2.45 -0.82 2.67
C MET A 85 -2.02 -2.25 3.02
N HIS A 86 -1.66 -3.07 2.03
CA HIS A 86 -1.52 -4.52 2.23
C HIS A 86 -0.46 -4.91 3.26
N ASP A 87 0.67 -4.20 3.28
CA ASP A 87 1.78 -4.46 4.22
C ASP A 87 1.68 -3.61 5.50
N VAL A 88 0.73 -2.68 5.60
CA VAL A 88 0.65 -1.79 6.77
C VAL A 88 0.29 -2.54 8.04
N VAL A 89 -0.60 -3.53 7.95
CA VAL A 89 -0.95 -4.36 9.12
C VAL A 89 0.17 -5.33 9.48
N GLU A 90 1.00 -5.73 8.52
CA GLU A 90 2.07 -6.71 8.74
C GLU A 90 3.34 -6.06 9.31
N ASP A 91 3.68 -4.87 8.82
CA ASP A 91 4.97 -4.23 9.09
C ASP A 91 4.90 -3.07 10.10
N THR A 92 3.69 -2.69 10.57
CA THR A 92 3.50 -1.50 11.43
C THR A 92 2.54 -1.78 12.59
N ASP A 93 2.41 -0.82 13.51
CA ASP A 93 1.52 -0.94 14.68
C ASP A 93 0.02 -0.78 14.35
N ILE A 94 -0.34 -0.46 13.10
CA ILE A 94 -1.73 -0.29 12.67
C ILE A 94 -2.44 -1.65 12.60
N THR A 95 -3.57 -1.78 13.29
CA THR A 95 -4.34 -3.03 13.33
C THR A 95 -5.42 -3.11 12.24
N VAL A 96 -5.97 -4.31 12.01
CA VAL A 96 -7.13 -4.50 11.11
C VAL A 96 -8.33 -3.69 11.59
N GLU A 97 -8.53 -3.62 12.90
CA GLU A 97 -9.60 -2.83 13.54
C GLU A 97 -9.41 -1.33 13.27
N ASP A 98 -8.18 -0.84 13.25
CA ASP A 98 -7.89 0.55 12.89
C ASP A 98 -8.20 0.82 11.40
N ILE A 99 -7.82 -0.11 10.51
CA ILE A 99 -8.19 -0.02 9.08
C ILE A 99 -9.71 0.00 8.91
N GLU A 100 -10.46 -0.82 9.64
CA GLU A 100 -11.92 -0.84 9.58
C GLU A 100 -12.53 0.50 10.00
N ARG A 101 -12.03 1.09 11.10
CA ARG A 101 -12.48 2.40 11.60
C ARG A 101 -12.11 3.54 10.66
N MET A 102 -10.92 3.49 10.09
CA MET A 102 -10.42 4.55 9.20
C MET A 102 -11.06 4.48 7.82
N PHE A 103 -11.39 3.29 7.33
CA PHE A 103 -11.92 3.11 5.99
C PHE A 103 -13.32 2.52 6.04
N ASN A 104 -13.43 1.20 5.94
CA ASN A 104 -14.68 0.44 6.02
C ASN A 104 -14.37 -1.06 6.18
N PRO A 105 -15.38 -1.87 6.56
CA PRO A 105 -15.20 -3.30 6.78
C PRO A 105 -14.73 -4.07 5.54
N LYS A 106 -15.06 -3.59 4.33
CA LYS A 106 -14.67 -4.25 3.08
C LYS A 106 -13.15 -4.16 2.85
N ILE A 107 -12.54 -3.00 3.08
CA ILE A 107 -11.08 -2.82 2.95
C ILE A 107 -10.36 -3.60 4.04
N ALA A 108 -10.82 -3.51 5.29
CA ALA A 108 -10.23 -4.25 6.41
C ALA A 108 -10.19 -5.75 6.13
N LYS A 109 -11.30 -6.33 5.64
CA LYS A 109 -11.38 -7.74 5.28
C LYS A 109 -10.43 -8.14 4.14
N ILE A 110 -10.20 -7.26 3.16
CA ILE A 110 -9.27 -7.54 2.06
C ILE A 110 -7.83 -7.53 2.60
N VAL A 111 -7.45 -6.49 3.36
CA VAL A 111 -6.11 -6.37 3.94
C VAL A 111 -5.81 -7.55 4.86
N GLU A 112 -6.74 -7.89 5.77
CA GLU A 112 -6.62 -9.06 6.64
C GLU A 112 -6.42 -10.36 5.83
N GLY A 113 -7.17 -10.52 4.74
CA GLY A 113 -7.02 -11.67 3.85
C GLY A 113 -5.64 -11.74 3.18
N LEU A 114 -5.08 -10.60 2.75
CA LEU A 114 -3.76 -10.52 2.13
C LEU A 114 -2.66 -10.90 3.14
N THR A 115 -2.72 -10.36 4.35
CA THR A 115 -1.76 -10.68 5.44
C THR A 115 -1.78 -12.17 5.78
N LYS A 116 -2.97 -12.78 5.91
CA LYS A 116 -3.10 -14.23 6.19
C LYS A 116 -2.51 -15.10 5.07
N ILE A 117 -2.69 -14.71 3.81
CA ILE A 117 -2.12 -15.45 2.67
C ILE A 117 -0.59 -15.39 2.69
N ALA A 118 -0.01 -14.25 3.07
CA ALA A 118 1.44 -14.09 3.21
C ALA A 118 1.99 -15.05 4.27
N GLN A 119 1.38 -15.08 5.46
CA GLN A 119 1.77 -15.98 6.57
C GLN A 119 1.75 -17.46 6.18
N VAL A 120 0.69 -17.93 5.50
CA VAL A 120 0.58 -19.33 5.08
C VAL A 120 1.70 -19.74 4.12
N LYS A 121 2.12 -18.84 3.21
CA LYS A 121 3.23 -19.12 2.30
C LYS A 121 4.56 -19.26 3.04
N THR A 122 4.80 -18.39 4.02
CA THR A 122 6.00 -18.46 4.86
C THR A 122 6.05 -19.76 5.66
N ASP A 123 4.93 -20.19 6.24
CA ASP A 123 4.85 -21.44 7.00
C ASP A 123 5.13 -22.68 6.13
N GLN A 124 4.64 -22.69 4.88
CA GLN A 124 4.91 -23.78 3.93
C GLN A 124 6.40 -23.85 3.54
N GLU A 125 7.06 -22.71 3.33
CA GLU A 125 8.50 -22.67 3.03
C GLU A 125 9.34 -23.19 4.20
N ILE A 126 9.00 -22.85 5.45
CA ILE A 126 9.69 -23.33 6.66
C ILE A 126 9.52 -24.85 6.82
N SER A 127 8.31 -25.37 6.61
CA SER A 127 8.03 -26.80 6.74
C SER A 127 8.72 -27.69 5.69
N MET A 128 9.06 -27.15 4.51
CA MET A 128 9.76 -27.91 3.46
C MET A 128 11.28 -27.94 3.65
N GLN A 129 11.82 -27.12 4.56
CA GLN A 129 13.26 -27.04 4.85
C GLN A 129 13.66 -27.76 6.16
N ALA A 130 12.70 -28.36 6.87
CA ALA A 130 12.89 -29.09 8.12
C ALA A 130 12.94 -30.61 7.92
#